data_AF-A0A6J1KET8-F1
#
_entry.id   AF-A0A6J1KET8-F1
#
_cell.length_a   1.000
_cell.length_b   1.000
_cell.length_c   1.000
_cell.angle_alpha   90.00
_cell.angle_beta   90.00
_cell.angle_gamma   90.00
#
_symmetry.space_group_name_H-M   'P 1'
#
loop_
_entity.id
_entity.type
_entity.pdbx_description
1 polymer ?
#
loop_
_entity_poly.entity_id
_entity_poly.type
_entity_poly.pdbx_seq_one_letter_code
_entity_poly.pdbx_strand_id
1 'polypeptide(L)'
;SGCELGLSGAAYKCTKPECEFILHELCFALPSEIHHPSHPKHPLEFACDGCGDIGSGFIYRCSRCQFDLHIHCAALPEIMAGKNHGHRLRLQFGSKGKGFRCGVCEGGFGNGRWVYYCGDCDFGVHVDCCVAEDEGEEEEIE
;
A
#
# COMPACT_ATOMS: atom_id res chain seq x y z
N SER A 1 7.27 9.48 -18.32
CA SER A 1 7.65 8.53 -17.26
C SER A 1 7.79 9.29 -15.97
N GLY A 2 7.62 8.65 -14.81
CA GLY A 2 7.65 9.41 -13.57
C GLY A 2 9.05 9.73 -13.02
N CYS A 3 10.14 9.38 -13.73
CA CYS A 3 11.46 9.95 -13.45
C CYS A 3 11.72 11.27 -14.20
N GLU A 4 10.75 11.78 -14.98
CA GLU A 4 10.83 13.01 -15.78
C GLU A 4 11.91 13.04 -16.87
N LEU A 5 12.64 11.94 -17.06
CA LEU A 5 13.61 11.79 -18.14
C LEU A 5 12.93 11.31 -19.42
N GLY A 6 13.53 11.68 -20.56
CA GLY A 6 13.17 11.12 -21.85
C GLY A 6 13.35 9.60 -21.88
N LEU A 7 12.50 8.90 -22.64
CA LEU A 7 12.60 7.45 -22.78
C LEU A 7 13.91 7.08 -23.49
N SER A 8 14.73 6.29 -22.81
CA SER A 8 15.93 5.67 -23.36
C SER A 8 15.87 4.17 -23.06
N GLY A 9 15.83 3.34 -24.11
CA GLY A 9 15.68 1.90 -24.00
C GLY A 9 14.23 1.41 -23.94
N ALA A 10 14.01 0.26 -23.30
CA ALA A 10 12.71 -0.39 -23.23
C ALA A 10 11.82 0.17 -22.11
N ALA A 11 10.51 -0.03 -22.29
CA ALA A 11 9.49 0.42 -21.37
C ALA A 11 8.23 -0.43 -21.46
N TYR A 12 7.49 -0.47 -20.36
CA TYR A 12 6.15 -1.03 -20.28
C TYR A 12 5.14 0.05 -20.64
N LYS A 13 4.18 -0.31 -21.50
CA LYS A 13 3.06 0.56 -21.88
C LYS A 13 1.76 -0.06 -21.43
N CYS A 14 0.83 0.75 -20.92
CA CYS A 14 -0.52 0.28 -20.66
C CYS A 14 -1.20 -0.14 -21.97
N THR A 15 -1.89 -1.29 -21.94
CA THR A 15 -2.57 -1.86 -23.12
C THR A 15 -3.96 -1.27 -23.37
N LYS A 16 -4.48 -0.44 -22.45
CA LYS A 16 -5.81 0.16 -22.59
C LYS A 16 -5.83 1.23 -23.69
N PRO A 17 -6.88 1.29 -24.55
CA PRO A 17 -6.89 2.13 -25.77
C PRO A 17 -6.72 3.64 -25.57
N GLU A 18 -6.89 4.15 -24.35
CA GLU A 18 -6.82 5.59 -24.02
C GLU A 18 -5.80 5.90 -22.92
N CYS A 19 -4.98 4.92 -22.54
CA CYS A 19 -4.00 5.09 -21.49
C CYS A 19 -2.60 5.30 -22.09
N GLU A 20 -2.09 6.52 -21.98
CA GLU A 20 -0.73 6.87 -22.42
C GLU A 20 0.34 6.60 -21.35
N PHE A 21 -0.01 5.83 -20.31
CA PHE A 21 0.93 5.51 -19.26
C PHE A 21 2.08 4.64 -19.77
N ILE A 22 3.31 5.12 -19.55
CA ILE A 22 4.56 4.45 -19.88
C ILE A 22 5.45 4.42 -18.63
N LEU A 23 5.90 3.23 -18.27
CA LEU A 23 6.87 2.97 -17.21
C LEU A 23 8.18 2.51 -17.83
N HIS A 24 9.25 3.29 -17.64
CA HIS A 24 10.59 2.87 -18.07
C HIS A 24 10.97 1.55 -17.40
N GLU A 25 11.60 0.64 -18.14
CA GLU A 25 12.06 -0.64 -17.58
C GLU A 25 13.04 -0.40 -16.42
N LEU A 26 13.95 0.58 -16.56
CA LEU A 26 14.86 0.96 -15.49
C LEU A 26 14.14 1.47 -14.25
N CYS A 27 13.08 2.28 -14.41
CA CYS A 27 12.29 2.77 -13.26
C CYS A 27 11.53 1.65 -12.57
N PHE A 28 11.08 0.64 -13.31
CA PHE A 28 10.47 -0.56 -12.76
C PHE A 28 11.48 -1.40 -11.98
N ALA A 29 12.72 -1.50 -12.48
CA ALA A 29 13.79 -2.28 -11.86
C ALA A 29 14.52 -1.58 -10.71
N LEU A 30 14.12 -0.37 -10.31
CA LEU A 30 14.75 0.35 -9.20
C LEU A 30 14.51 -0.41 -7.88
N PRO A 31 15.55 -0.60 -7.05
CA PRO A 31 15.38 -1.24 -5.75
C PRO A 31 14.60 -0.33 -4.80
N SER A 32 13.92 -0.93 -3.82
CA SER A 32 13.23 -0.22 -2.73
C SER A 32 14.20 0.42 -1.73
N GLU A 33 15.47 -0.01 -1.73
CA GLU A 33 16.53 0.45 -0.83
C GLU A 33 17.81 0.72 -1.61
N ILE A 34 18.50 1.84 -1.34
CA ILE A 34 19.82 2.13 -1.92
C ILE A 34 20.82 2.62 -0.87
N HIS A 35 22.10 2.34 -1.07
CA HIS A 35 23.20 2.97 -0.33
C HIS A 35 23.81 4.09 -1.19
N HIS A 36 23.66 5.34 -0.78
CA HIS A 36 24.19 6.48 -1.54
C HIS A 36 25.46 7.05 -0.90
N PRO A 37 26.53 7.36 -1.66
CA PRO A 37 27.78 7.89 -1.11
C PRO A 37 27.64 9.19 -0.32
N SER A 38 26.65 10.04 -0.64
CA SER A 38 26.38 11.27 0.14
C SER A 38 25.68 11.01 1.48
N HIS A 39 25.17 9.79 1.68
CA HIS A 39 24.49 9.37 2.89
C HIS A 39 24.89 7.93 3.24
N PRO A 40 26.17 7.70 3.63
CA PRO A 40 26.75 6.35 3.67
C PRO A 40 26.41 5.57 4.95
N LYS A 41 25.83 6.23 5.97
CA LYS A 41 25.67 5.65 7.30
C LYS A 41 24.60 4.57 7.36
N HIS A 42 23.60 4.66 6.48
CA HIS A 42 22.48 3.74 6.41
C HIS A 42 21.85 3.84 5.02
N PRO A 43 21.09 2.81 4.62
CA PRO A 43 20.35 2.89 3.38
C PRO A 43 19.33 4.03 3.35
N LEU A 44 19.01 4.46 2.13
CA LEU A 44 17.86 5.30 1.83
C LEU A 44 16.71 4.37 1.47
N GLU A 45 15.66 4.47 2.27
CA GLU A 45 14.40 3.76 2.10
C GLU A 45 13.25 4.69 2.49
N PHE A 46 12.04 4.29 2.13
CA PHE A 46 10.80 4.95 2.56
C PHE A 46 9.93 3.91 3.27
N ALA A 47 9.38 4.29 4.42
CA ALA A 47 8.37 3.52 5.14
C ALA A 47 7.05 4.29 5.12
N CYS A 48 5.97 3.62 4.74
CA CYS A 48 4.65 4.23 4.71
C CYS A 48 4.07 4.33 6.13
N ASP A 49 3.65 5.52 6.56
CA ASP A 49 2.97 5.74 7.84
C ASP A 49 1.57 5.11 7.88
N GLY A 50 1.02 4.75 6.72
CA GLY A 50 -0.26 4.08 6.59
C GLY A 50 -0.19 2.60 6.93
N CYS A 51 0.43 1.81 6.05
CA CYS A 51 0.53 0.35 6.23
C CYS A 51 1.73 -0.08 7.09
N GLY A 52 2.72 0.79 7.30
CA GLY A 52 3.94 0.48 8.04
C GLY A 52 4.96 -0.37 7.28
N ASP A 53 4.77 -0.57 5.97
CA ASP A 53 5.67 -1.36 5.13
C ASP A 53 6.62 -0.46 4.35
N ILE A 54 7.79 -1.02 4.01
CA ILE A 54 8.78 -0.37 3.14
C ILE A 54 8.21 -0.32 1.73
N GLY A 55 8.24 0.86 1.13
CA GLY A 55 7.71 1.11 -0.21
C GLY A 55 8.75 1.24 -1.29
N SER A 56 8.28 1.11 -2.53
CA SER A 56 8.99 1.52 -3.73
C SER A 56 8.08 2.36 -4.64
N GLY A 57 8.68 3.08 -5.58
CA GLY A 57 7.96 3.90 -6.55
C GLY A 57 7.50 5.26 -6.04
N PHE A 58 6.35 5.73 -6.55
CA PHE A 58 5.82 7.04 -6.23
C PHE A 58 5.12 7.07 -4.87
N ILE A 59 5.33 8.16 -4.14
CA ILE A 59 4.81 8.38 -2.79
C ILE A 59 4.24 9.80 -2.66
N TYR A 60 3.38 10.00 -1.66
CA TYR A 60 3.02 11.32 -1.16
C TYR A 60 3.78 11.58 0.15
N ARG A 61 4.57 12.66 0.18
CA ARG A 61 5.34 13.10 1.35
C ARG A 61 4.86 14.48 1.80
N CYS A 62 4.50 14.61 3.07
CA CYS A 62 4.45 15.90 3.75
C CYS A 62 5.83 16.23 4.34
N SER A 63 6.56 17.16 3.72
CA SER A 63 7.92 17.52 4.14
C SER A 63 8.01 18.11 5.55
N ARG A 64 6.94 18.76 6.03
CA ARG A 64 6.89 19.37 7.37
C ARG A 64 6.72 18.35 8.47
N CYS A 65 5.82 17.38 8.26
CA CYS A 65 5.51 16.35 9.25
C CYS A 65 6.39 15.11 9.12
N GLN A 66 7.14 15.01 8.01
CA GLN A 66 7.82 13.78 7.60
C GLN A 66 6.85 12.60 7.51
N PHE A 67 5.67 12.88 6.96
CA PHE A 67 4.59 11.91 6.84
C PHE A 67 4.47 11.41 5.40
N ASP A 68 4.31 10.11 5.25
CA ASP A 68 4.75 9.36 4.11
C ASP A 68 3.73 8.29 3.74
N LEU A 69 3.18 8.34 2.52
CA LEU A 69 2.19 7.37 2.05
C LEU A 69 2.53 6.80 0.68
N HIS A 70 2.34 5.49 0.52
CA HIS A 70 2.18 4.91 -0.80
C HIS A 70 0.98 5.55 -1.51
N ILE A 71 1.02 5.61 -2.84
CA ILE A 71 -0.14 6.09 -3.64
C ILE A 71 -1.42 5.32 -3.28
N HIS A 72 -1.34 3.99 -3.16
CA HIS A 72 -2.52 3.17 -2.88
C HIS A 72 -3.03 3.39 -1.45
N CYS A 73 -2.16 3.58 -0.45
CA CYS A 73 -2.56 3.95 0.91
C CYS A 73 -3.26 5.30 0.95
N ALA A 74 -2.78 6.29 0.19
CA ALA A 74 -3.41 7.60 0.08
C ALA A 74 -4.78 7.56 -0.62
N ALA A 75 -5.03 6.53 -1.44
CA ALA A 75 -6.29 6.34 -2.17
C ALA A 75 -7.31 5.46 -1.43
N LEU A 76 -6.99 4.95 -0.24
CA LEU A 76 -7.90 4.11 0.53
C LEU A 76 -9.19 4.86 0.87
N PRO A 77 -10.37 4.24 0.68
CA PRO A 77 -11.63 4.86 1.06
C PRO A 77 -11.72 5.00 2.59
N GLU A 78 -12.24 6.13 3.07
CA GLU A 78 -12.43 6.33 4.52
C GLU A 78 -13.46 5.35 5.11
N ILE A 79 -14.39 4.85 4.29
CA ILE A 79 -15.42 3.90 4.70
C ILE A 79 -15.57 2.82 3.65
N MET A 80 -15.57 1.56 4.08
CA MET A 80 -15.83 0.41 3.23
C MET A 80 -16.97 -0.46 3.76
N ALA A 81 -17.58 -1.26 2.89
CA ALA A 81 -18.46 -2.32 3.33
C ALA A 81 -17.61 -3.43 3.96
N GLY A 82 -18.01 -3.95 5.12
CA GLY A 82 -17.32 -5.07 5.74
C GLY A 82 -17.52 -6.34 4.91
N LYS A 83 -16.46 -6.79 4.21
CA LYS A 83 -16.45 -8.15 3.69
C LYS A 83 -16.48 -9.09 4.89
N ASN A 84 -17.47 -10.00 4.93
CA ASN A 84 -17.73 -10.90 6.06
C ASN A 84 -18.10 -10.19 7.39
N HIS A 85 -18.50 -8.92 7.33
CA HIS A 85 -18.96 -8.16 8.47
C HIS A 85 -20.12 -7.23 8.06
N GLY A 86 -21.33 -7.48 8.57
CA GLY A 86 -22.55 -6.82 8.10
C GLY A 86 -22.63 -5.30 8.31
N HIS A 87 -21.64 -4.70 8.98
CA HIS A 87 -21.55 -3.25 9.17
C HIS A 87 -20.45 -2.62 8.31
N ARG A 88 -20.56 -1.29 8.16
CA ARG A 88 -19.52 -0.49 7.49
C ARG A 88 -18.31 -0.39 8.40
N LEU A 89 -17.13 -0.52 7.81
CA LEU A 89 -15.86 -0.31 8.49
C LEU A 89 -15.32 1.06 8.14
N ARG A 90 -14.77 1.76 9.13
CA ARG A 90 -14.15 3.07 8.98
C ARG A 90 -12.64 2.93 9.06
N LEU A 91 -11.92 3.56 8.15
CA LEU A 91 -10.47 3.65 8.19
C LEU A 91 -10.06 4.46 9.41
N GLN A 92 -9.18 3.88 10.22
CA GLN A 92 -8.69 4.49 11.45
C GLN A 92 -7.17 4.66 11.38
N PHE A 93 -6.74 5.89 11.67
CA PHE A 93 -5.36 6.32 11.62
C PHE A 93 -4.75 6.23 13.02
N GLY A 94 -3.80 5.31 13.22
CA GLY A 94 -3.06 5.14 14.48
C GLY A 94 -3.31 3.83 15.22
N SER A 95 -2.51 3.57 16.25
CA SER A 95 -2.51 2.28 16.96
C SER A 95 -3.79 2.07 17.78
N LYS A 96 -4.45 0.93 17.58
CA LYS A 96 -5.30 0.35 18.62
C LYS A 96 -4.42 -0.16 19.76
N GLY A 97 -4.96 -0.13 20.99
CA GLY A 97 -4.28 -0.67 22.17
C GLY A 97 -3.91 -2.15 22.02
N LYS A 98 -3.02 -2.63 22.89
CA LYS A 98 -2.59 -4.03 22.92
C LYS A 98 -3.80 -4.97 23.05
N GLY A 99 -3.80 -6.08 22.29
CA GLY A 99 -4.79 -7.16 22.42
C GLY A 99 -5.84 -7.25 21.31
N PHE A 100 -5.86 -6.30 20.38
CA PHE A 100 -6.78 -6.33 19.24
C PHE A 100 -6.22 -7.21 18.11
N ARG A 101 -7.06 -8.08 17.52
CA ARG A 101 -6.67 -9.04 16.46
C ARG A 101 -7.52 -8.85 15.21
N CYS A 102 -6.90 -9.07 14.05
CA CYS A 102 -7.57 -8.99 12.76
C CYS A 102 -8.66 -10.07 12.64
N GLY A 103 -9.87 -9.67 12.26
CA GLY A 103 -10.99 -10.58 12.05
C GLY A 103 -10.87 -11.52 10.85
N VAL A 104 -9.78 -11.39 10.06
CA VAL A 104 -9.51 -12.22 8.88
C VAL A 104 -8.33 -13.15 9.13
N CYS A 105 -7.14 -12.61 9.39
CA CYS A 105 -5.93 -13.42 9.55
C CYS A 105 -5.59 -13.74 11.02
N GLU A 106 -6.38 -13.24 11.96
CA GLU A 106 -6.13 -13.30 13.41
C GLU A 106 -4.78 -12.70 13.87
N GLY A 107 -4.04 -12.02 12.99
CA GLY A 107 -2.81 -11.33 13.32
C GLY A 107 -3.05 -10.11 14.22
N GLY A 108 -2.07 -9.75 15.05
CA GLY A 108 -2.13 -8.50 15.80
C GLY A 108 -1.96 -7.27 14.90
N PHE A 109 -2.47 -6.12 15.31
CA PHE A 109 -2.37 -4.88 14.53
C PHE A 109 -1.03 -4.15 14.63
N GLY A 110 -0.12 -4.63 15.48
CA GLY A 110 1.18 -3.99 15.70
C GLY A 110 1.05 -2.54 16.20
N ASN A 111 2.10 -1.75 16.01
CA ASN A 111 2.13 -0.35 16.43
C ASN A 111 1.89 0.57 15.22
N GLY A 112 0.77 1.29 15.22
CA GLY A 112 0.57 2.48 14.38
C GLY A 112 -0.01 2.26 12.98
N ARG A 113 -0.08 1.01 12.50
CA ARG A 113 -0.65 0.68 11.19
C ARG A 113 -2.13 1.04 11.11
N TRP A 114 -2.56 1.51 9.95
CA TRP A 114 -3.95 1.82 9.67
C TRP A 114 -4.78 0.55 9.59
N VAL A 115 -6.03 0.66 10.04
CA VAL A 115 -6.96 -0.47 10.10
C VAL A 115 -8.34 -0.02 9.70
N TYR A 116 -9.14 -0.94 9.15
CA TYR A 116 -10.57 -0.74 9.04
C TYR A 116 -11.24 -1.28 10.29
N TYR A 117 -12.12 -0.48 10.88
CA TYR A 117 -12.71 -0.78 12.18
C TYR A 117 -14.20 -0.45 12.24
N CYS A 118 -14.96 -1.35 12.85
CA CYS A 118 -16.35 -1.16 13.27
C CYS A 118 -16.38 -0.87 14.77
N GLY A 119 -16.87 0.31 15.14
CA GLY A 119 -17.06 0.67 16.55
C GLY A 119 -18.21 -0.07 17.23
N ASP A 120 -19.24 -0.46 16.48
CA ASP A 120 -20.43 -1.11 17.03
C ASP A 120 -20.17 -2.56 17.46
N CYS A 121 -19.27 -3.24 16.74
CA CYS A 121 -18.95 -4.65 16.98
C CYS A 121 -17.57 -4.87 17.60
N ASP A 122 -16.82 -3.79 17.84
CA ASP A 122 -15.40 -3.87 18.19
C ASP A 122 -14.65 -4.85 17.27
N PHE A 123 -14.86 -4.70 15.95
CA PHE A 123 -14.31 -5.58 14.92
C PHE A 123 -13.34 -4.78 14.05
N GLY A 124 -12.15 -5.32 13.78
CA GLY A 124 -11.23 -4.67 12.86
C GLY A 124 -10.44 -5.65 12.01
N VAL A 125 -9.89 -5.12 10.93
CA VAL A 125 -9.15 -5.88 9.91
C VAL A 125 -8.00 -5.03 9.40
N HIS A 126 -6.89 -5.68 9.06
CA HIS A 126 -5.78 -4.99 8.39
C HIS A 126 -6.25 -4.47 7.05
N VAL A 127 -5.70 -3.33 6.61
CA VAL A 127 -5.99 -2.78 5.27
C VAL A 127 -5.74 -3.83 4.19
N ASP A 128 -4.64 -4.58 4.28
CA ASP A 128 -4.27 -5.58 3.27
C ASP A 128 -5.20 -6.81 3.30
N CYS A 129 -5.77 -7.14 4.47
CA CYS A 129 -6.76 -8.22 4.61
C CYS A 129 -8.13 -7.86 4.02
N CYS A 130 -8.38 -6.60 3.67
CA CYS A 130 -9.62 -6.17 3.01
C CYS A 130 -9.61 -6.39 1.49
N VAL A 131 -8.42 -6.45 0.90
CA VAL A 131 -8.21 -6.41 -0.56
C VAL A 131 -7.95 -7.80 -1.14
N ALA A 132 -7.74 -8.82 -0.31
CA ALA A 132 -7.63 -10.20 -0.78
C ALA A 132 -9.01 -10.71 -1.26
N GLU A 133 -9.13 -10.98 -2.57
CA GLU A 133 -10.16 -11.84 -3.15
C GLU A 133 -9.50 -13.16 -3.55
N ASP A 134 -10.31 -14.24 -3.52
CA ASP A 134 -9.94 -15.65 -3.60
C ASP A 134 -8.85 -15.97 -4.64
N GLU A 135 -7.88 -16.79 -4.24
CA GLU A 135 -7.01 -17.52 -5.16
C GLU A 135 -7.91 -18.24 -6.18
N GLY A 136 -7.81 -17.83 -7.44
CA GLY A 136 -8.78 -18.15 -8.48
C GLY A 136 -9.02 -19.65 -8.67
N GLU A 137 -10.29 -19.99 -8.89
CA GLU A 137 -10.64 -21.21 -9.61
C GLU A 137 -10.02 -21.12 -11.02
N GLU A 138 -8.98 -21.92 -11.27
CA GLU A 138 -8.51 -22.21 -12.62
C GLU A 138 -9.66 -22.93 -13.36
N GLU A 139 -10.39 -22.21 -14.23
CA GLU A 139 -11.20 -22.89 -15.25
C GLU A 139 -10.23 -23.49 -16.28
N GLU A 140 -9.97 -24.79 -16.15
CA GLU A 140 -9.47 -25.63 -17.24
C GLU A 140 -10.49 -25.56 -18.40
N ILE A 141 -10.10 -24.90 -19.50
CA ILE A 141 -10.78 -25.05 -20.79
C ILE A 141 -10.10 -26.17 -21.56
N GLU A 142 -10.81 -27.29 -21.72
CA GLU A 142 -10.52 -28.35 -22.71
C GLU A 142 -10.65 -27.85 -24.15
#